data_AF-A0A925H860-F1
#
_entry.id   AF-A0A925H860-F1
#
_cell.length_a   1.000
_cell.length_b   1.000
_cell.length_c   1.000
_cell.angle_alpha   90.00
_cell.angle_beta   90.00
_cell.angle_gamma   90.00
#
_symmetry.space_group_name_H-M   'P 1'
#
loop_
_entity.id
_entity.type
_entity.pdbx_description
1 polymer ?
#
loop_
_entity_poly.entity_id
_entity_poly.type
_entity_poly.pdbx_seq_one_letter_code
_entity_poly.pdbx_strand_id
1 'polypeptide(L)'
;MANRKGVFIGAYVPADLKRALQQRAASEHRTLSQEITRILEEAVKGPRLPPNFVERRAPSQRPRRRDSDPLPRRRRDDLPHSGKTGDE
;
A
#
# COMPACT_ATOMS: atom_id res chain seq x y z
N MET A 1 16.62 16.46 27.53
CA MET A 1 16.77 16.48 26.06
C MET A 1 17.60 15.28 25.65
N ALA A 2 17.02 14.33 24.90
CA ALA A 2 17.77 13.16 24.46
C ALA A 2 18.84 13.57 23.45
N ASN A 3 20.11 13.31 23.77
CA ASN A 3 21.24 13.57 22.91
C ASN A 3 21.19 12.57 21.73
N ARG A 4 20.40 12.89 20.70
CA ARG A 4 20.24 12.01 19.53
C ARG A 4 21.51 12.10 18.69
N LYS A 5 22.37 11.09 18.78
CA LYS A 5 23.52 10.92 17.91
C LYS A 5 23.03 10.72 16.47
N GLY A 6 23.01 11.79 15.69
CA GLY A 6 22.73 11.76 14.25
C GLY A 6 23.99 11.97 13.42
N VAL A 7 24.02 11.40 12.21
CA VAL A 7 25.07 11.65 11.21
C VAL A 7 24.51 12.62 10.16
N PHE A 8 25.28 13.63 9.77
CA PHE A 8 24.91 14.54 8.69
C PHE A 8 25.20 13.89 7.34
N ILE A 9 24.23 13.94 6.43
CA ILE A 9 24.34 13.41 5.07
C ILE A 9 24.40 14.59 4.10
N GLY A 10 25.52 14.71 3.38
CA GLY A 10 25.65 15.61 2.24
C GLY A 10 25.44 14.83 0.95
N ALA A 11 24.52 15.28 0.09
CA ALA A 11 24.28 14.68 -1.22
C ALA A 11 24.00 15.77 -2.26
N TYR A 12 24.40 15.52 -3.50
CA TYR A 12 23.99 16.35 -4.62
C TYR A 12 22.50 16.11 -4.91
N VAL A 13 21.74 17.19 -5.04
CA VAL A 13 20.32 17.16 -5.39
C VAL A 13 20.10 18.15 -6.53
N PRO A 14 19.55 17.72 -7.67
CA PRO A 14 19.15 18.62 -8.75
C PRO A 14 18.24 19.74 -8.24
N ALA A 15 18.36 20.95 -8.81
CA ALA A 15 17.65 22.14 -8.34
C ALA A 15 16.12 21.95 -8.34
N ASP A 16 15.58 21.35 -9.40
CA ASP A 16 14.15 21.09 -9.53
C ASP A 16 13.64 20.11 -8.47
N LEU A 17 14.42 19.06 -8.19
CA LEU A 17 14.09 18.08 -7.17
C LEU A 17 14.11 18.70 -5.78
N LYS A 18 15.09 19.55 -5.49
CA LYS A 18 15.16 20.30 -4.22
C LYS A 18 13.93 21.20 -4.06
N ARG A 19 13.51 21.90 -5.12
CA ARG A 19 12.34 22.78 -5.10
C ARG A 19 11.04 22.00 -4.87
N ALA A 20 10.88 20.87 -5.56
CA ALA A 20 9.72 19.98 -5.37
C ALA A 20 9.66 19.43 -3.92
N LEU A 21 10.80 19.00 -3.37
CA LEU A 21 10.89 18.55 -1.98
C LEU A 21 10.53 19.65 -0.97
N GLN A 22 11.00 20.89 -1.21
CA GLN A 22 10.66 22.03 -0.35
C GLN A 22 9.16 22.36 -0.40
N GLN A 23 8.55 22.36 -1.58
CA GLN A 23 7.12 22.59 -1.74
C GLN A 23 6.29 21.52 -1.03
N ARG A 24 6.68 20.24 -1.18
CA ARG A 24 6.03 19.13 -0.49
C ARG A 24 6.14 19.27 1.03
N ALA A 25 7.35 19.56 1.54
CA ALA A 25 7.57 19.75 2.97
C ALA A 25 6.71 20.90 3.52
N ALA A 26 6.63 22.03 2.80
CA ALA A 26 5.80 23.16 3.18
C ALA A 26 4.29 22.81 3.22
N SER A 27 3.80 22.02 2.25
CA SER A 27 2.40 21.57 2.21
C SER A 27 2.02 20.66 3.39
N GLU A 28 2.98 19.91 3.93
CA GLU A 28 2.77 19.02 5.08
C GLU A 28 3.22 19.68 6.41
N HIS A 29 3.49 20.99 6.42
CA HIS A 29 3.98 21.74 7.58
C HIS A 29 5.25 21.13 8.22
N ARG A 30 6.14 20.57 7.39
CA ARG A 30 7.42 19.96 7.79
C ARG A 30 8.61 20.76 7.30
N THR A 31 9.75 20.60 7.96
CA THR A 31 11.03 21.07 7.44
C THR A 31 11.58 20.11 6.38
N LEU A 32 12.46 20.60 5.50
CA LEU A 32 13.08 19.77 4.46
C LEU A 32 13.79 18.55 5.05
N SER A 33 14.52 18.71 6.16
CA SER A 33 15.21 17.59 6.83
C SER A 33 14.24 16.55 7.41
N GLN A 34 13.08 16.99 7.91
CA GLN A 34 12.03 16.09 8.39
C GLN A 34 11.40 15.31 7.22
N GLU A 35 11.17 15.96 6.09
CA GLU A 35 10.66 15.33 4.87
C GLU A 35 11.61 14.25 4.35
N ILE A 36 12.90 14.60 4.23
CA ILE A 36 13.94 13.66 3.80
C ILE A 36 14.01 12.47 4.75
N THR A 37 13.98 12.72 6.07
CA THR A 37 13.98 11.64 7.07
C THR A 37 12.77 10.73 6.89
N ARG A 38 11.56 11.27 6.71
CA ARG A 38 10.35 10.48 6.48
C ARG A 38 10.45 9.64 5.20
N ILE A 39 10.92 10.22 4.10
CA ILE A 39 11.11 9.50 2.83
C ILE A 39 12.12 8.37 3.00
N LEU A 40 13.25 8.62 3.67
CA LEU A 40 14.27 7.60 3.95
C LEU A 40 13.72 6.50 4.87
N GLU A 41 12.96 6.85 5.91
CA GLU A 41 12.31 5.87 6.78
C GLU A 41 11.32 4.99 6.00
N GLU A 42 10.51 5.59 5.12
CA GLU A 42 9.53 4.89 4.28
C GLU A 42 10.22 3.99 3.24
N ALA A 43 11.32 4.45 2.65
CA ALA A 43 12.10 3.65 1.70
C ALA A 43 12.74 2.43 2.38
N VAL A 44 13.17 2.54 3.64
CA VAL A 44 13.83 1.46 4.38
C VAL A 44 12.81 0.51 5.04
N LYS A 45 11.75 1.06 5.64
CA LYS A 45 10.77 0.28 6.41
C LYS A 45 9.56 -0.16 5.59
N GLY A 46 9.42 0.35 4.36
CA GLY A 46 8.25 0.17 3.52
C GLY A 46 7.12 1.18 3.84
N PRO A 47 6.00 1.11 3.10
CA PRO A 47 4.86 1.96 3.32
C PRO A 47 4.40 1.86 4.78
N ARG A 48 4.30 3.00 5.47
CA ARG A 48 3.74 3.04 6.82
C ARG A 48 2.27 2.66 6.74
N LEU A 49 2.00 1.36 6.89
CA LEU A 49 0.69 0.86 7.25
C LEU A 49 0.31 1.56 8.58
N PRO A 50 -0.92 2.09 8.71
CA PRO A 50 -1.32 2.82 9.91
C PRO A 50 -1.04 2.00 11.17
N PRO A 51 -0.78 2.63 12.33
CA PRO A 51 -0.31 1.92 13.53
C PRO A 51 -1.25 0.82 14.07
N ASN A 52 -2.46 0.69 13.54
CA ASN A 52 -3.43 -0.37 13.83
C ASN A 52 -3.79 -1.24 12.61
N PHE A 53 -2.99 -1.19 11.55
CA PHE A 53 -3.24 -1.97 10.36
C PHE A 53 -2.83 -3.42 10.60
N VAL A 54 -3.84 -4.26 10.79
CA VAL A 54 -3.69 -5.71 10.76
C VAL A 54 -3.87 -6.14 9.31
N GLU A 55 -2.78 -6.57 8.67
CA GLU A 55 -2.85 -7.21 7.35
C GLU A 55 -3.52 -8.58 7.51
N ARG A 56 -4.86 -8.62 7.40
CA ARG A 56 -5.66 -9.86 7.54
C ARG A 56 -5.56 -10.78 6.33
N ARG A 57 -4.83 -10.38 5.29
CA ARG A 57 -4.68 -11.15 4.06
C ARG A 57 -3.46 -12.05 4.21
N ALA A 58 -3.64 -13.34 4.03
CA ALA A 58 -2.50 -14.22 3.87
C ALA A 58 -1.74 -13.82 2.60
N PRO A 59 -0.39 -13.86 2.56
CA PRO A 59 0.41 -13.44 1.40
C PRO A 59 0.10 -14.22 0.10
N SER A 60 -0.65 -15.32 0.20
CA SER A 60 -1.11 -16.15 -0.92
C SER A 60 -2.58 -15.92 -1.33
N GLN A 61 -3.29 -14.98 -0.68
CA GLN A 61 -4.72 -14.79 -0.88
C GLN A 61 -5.00 -13.96 -2.13
N ARG A 62 -5.12 -14.63 -3.29
CA ARG A 62 -5.58 -14.01 -4.54
C ARG A 62 -7.00 -13.46 -4.39
N PRO A 63 -7.35 -12.33 -5.03
CA PRO A 63 -8.75 -11.95 -5.24
C PRO A 63 -9.48 -13.12 -5.90
N ARG A 64 -10.61 -13.59 -5.33
CA ARG A 64 -11.33 -14.77 -5.87
C ARG A 64 -11.98 -14.51 -7.24
N ARG A 65 -11.97 -13.28 -7.73
CA ARG A 65 -12.43 -12.87 -9.06
C ARG A 65 -11.42 -11.88 -9.63
N ARG A 66 -11.22 -11.88 -10.94
CA ARG A 66 -10.65 -10.71 -11.62
C ARG A 66 -11.77 -9.68 -11.78
N ASP A 67 -11.48 -8.39 -11.59
CA ASP A 67 -12.51 -7.34 -11.64
C ASP A 67 -13.19 -7.19 -13.01
N SER A 68 -12.59 -7.77 -14.05
CA SER A 68 -13.14 -7.83 -15.40
C SER A 68 -14.11 -9.00 -15.61
N ASP A 69 -14.29 -9.92 -14.65
CA ASP A 69 -15.13 -11.10 -14.86
C ASP A 69 -16.63 -10.79 -14.71
N PRO A 70 -17.43 -10.94 -15.78
CA PRO A 70 -18.87 -10.78 -15.67
C PRO A 70 -19.49 -11.85 -14.75
N LEU A 71 -20.57 -11.49 -14.06
CA LEU A 71 -21.39 -12.44 -13.30
C LEU A 71 -21.98 -13.50 -14.26
N PRO A 72 -21.97 -14.80 -13.89
CA PRO A 72 -22.63 -15.83 -14.68
C PRO A 72 -24.12 -15.51 -14.81
N ARG A 73 -24.59 -15.32 -16.03
CA ARG A 73 -26.03 -15.17 -16.29
C ARG A 73 -26.66 -16.56 -16.29
N ARG A 74 -27.69 -16.75 -15.46
CA ARG A 74 -28.56 -17.94 -15.54
C ARG A 74 -29.16 -18.05 -16.95
N ARG A 75 -29.06 -19.21 -17.59
CA ARG A 75 -29.69 -19.46 -18.88
C ARG A 75 -31.14 -19.89 -18.67
N ARG A 76 -32.00 -19.61 -19.65
CA ARG A 76 -33.44 -19.91 -19.57
C ARG A 76 -33.73 -21.42 -19.56
N ASP A 77 -32.78 -22.22 -20.04
CA ASP A 77 -32.87 -23.68 -20.17
C ASP A 77 -32.11 -24.44 -19.07
N ASP A 78 -31.58 -23.74 -18.06
CA ASP A 78 -30.92 -24.39 -16.93
C ASP A 78 -31.97 -25.25 -16.19
N LEU A 79 -31.90 -26.57 -16.36
CA LEU A 79 -32.79 -27.51 -15.67
C LEU A 79 -32.64 -27.32 -14.14
N PRO A 80 -33.75 -27.39 -13.38
CA PRO A 80 -33.64 -27.43 -11.93
C PRO A 80 -32.81 -28.66 -11.54
N HIS A 81 -31.74 -28.44 -10.79
CA HIS A 81 -30.90 -29.50 -10.25
C HIS A 81 -31.73 -30.34 -9.27
N SER A 82 -32.35 -31.42 -9.75
CA SER A 82 -33.00 -32.42 -8.91
C SER A 82 -31.93 -33.29 -8.28
N GLY A 83 -31.48 -32.92 -7.08
CA GLY A 83 -30.57 -33.73 -6.27
C GLY A 83 -31.24 -35.02 -5.79
N LYS A 84 -31.03 -36.11 -6.53
CA LYS A 84 -31.00 -37.51 -6.08
C LYS A 84 -29.85 -38.13 -6.88
N THR A 85 -28.82 -38.74 -6.34
CA THR A 85 -28.67 -39.82 -5.36
C THR A 85 -27.14 -39.88 -5.14
N GLY A 86 -26.56 -40.19 -4.00
CA GLY A 86 -26.74 -41.38 -3.19
C GLY A 86 -25.37 -41.67 -2.55
N ASP A 87 -25.42 -42.36 -1.41
CA ASP A 87 -24.30 -42.88 -0.63
C ASP A 87 -23.20 -43.58 -1.45
N GLU A 88 -21.95 -43.30 -1.05
CA GLU A 88 -20.83 -44.22 -0.73
C GLU A 88 -19.46 -43.64 -1.10
#